data_AF-A0A0C3JBG0-F1
#
_entry.id   AF-A0A0C3JBG0-F1
#
_cell.length_a   1.000
_cell.length_b   1.000
_cell.length_c   1.000
_cell.angle_alpha   90.00
_cell.angle_beta   90.00
_cell.angle_gamma   90.00
#
_symmetry.space_group_name_H-M   'P 1'
#
loop_
_entity.id
_entity.type
_entity.pdbx_description
1 polymer ?
#
loop_
_entity_poly.entity_id
_entity_poly.type
_entity_poly.pdbx_seq_one_letter_code
_entity_poly.pdbx_strand_id
1 'polypeptide(L)'
;MAHHQKWFTSFRELNPGRPVTLGDSSTIEATGIGTVTLQTKVSGTTNDFILSDVLYVPDFKVTLISVNKLAKSGLSTYFPGDSNTCSVDQGR
;
A
#
# COMPACT_ATOMS: atom_id res chain seq x y z
N MET A 1 -1.79 -2.10 2.20
CA MET A 1 -3.01 -2.15 3.03
C MET A 1 -3.43 -0.74 3.36
N ALA A 2 -4.72 -0.46 3.36
CA ALA A 2 -5.28 0.85 3.66
C ALA A 2 -6.51 0.70 4.56
N HIS A 3 -6.78 1.70 5.39
CA HIS A 3 -7.89 1.70 6.35
C HIS A 3 -9.01 2.68 5.95
N HIS A 4 -8.87 3.38 4.83
CA HIS A 4 -9.90 4.26 4.27
C HIS A 4 -10.51 3.65 3.02
N GLN A 5 -11.75 3.14 3.12
CA GLN A 5 -12.45 2.53 1.99
C GLN A 5 -12.64 3.49 0.81
N LYS A 6 -12.80 4.80 1.08
CA LYS A 6 -12.99 5.84 0.05
C LYS A 6 -11.81 6.00 -0.92
N TRP A 7 -10.62 5.48 -0.58
CA TRP A 7 -9.45 5.53 -1.45
C TRP A 7 -9.47 4.45 -2.55
N PHE A 8 -10.37 3.48 -2.44
CA PHE A 8 -10.46 2.37 -3.35
C PHE A 8 -11.27 2.75 -4.60
N THR A 9 -10.67 2.58 -5.77
CA THR A 9 -11.35 2.74 -7.07
C THR A 9 -12.10 1.48 -7.49
N SER A 10 -11.69 0.33 -6.94
CA SER A 10 -12.41 -0.94 -6.99
C SER A 10 -12.45 -1.54 -5.59
N PHE A 11 -13.53 -2.20 -5.21
CA PHE A 11 -13.67 -2.79 -3.89
C PHE A 11 -14.51 -4.06 -3.94
N ARG A 12 -13.99 -5.12 -3.31
CA ARG A 12 -14.68 -6.39 -3.10
C ARG A 12 -14.57 -6.76 -1.63
N GLU A 13 -15.71 -6.99 -0.99
CA GLU A 13 -15.75 -7.50 0.38
C GLU A 13 -15.18 -8.92 0.46
N LEU A 14 -14.52 -9.22 1.57
CA LEU A 14 -14.01 -10.54 1.90
C LEU A 14 -14.92 -11.17 2.96
N ASN A 15 -15.53 -12.31 2.61
CA ASN A 15 -16.32 -13.11 3.54
C ASN A 15 -15.99 -14.60 3.36
N PRO A 16 -15.27 -15.25 4.29
CA PRO A 16 -14.78 -14.67 5.55
C PRO A 16 -13.67 -13.63 5.32
N GLY A 17 -13.43 -12.79 6.33
CA GLY A 17 -12.28 -11.89 6.37
C GLY A 17 -10.95 -12.63 6.25
N ARG A 18 -9.91 -11.92 5.84
CA ARG A 18 -8.55 -12.48 5.74
C ARG A 18 -7.72 -12.02 6.94
N PRO A 19 -7.17 -12.95 7.75
CA PRO A 19 -6.31 -12.57 8.88
C PRO A 19 -4.98 -11.98 8.40
N VAL A 20 -4.52 -10.94 9.10
CA VAL A 20 -3.26 -10.24 8.89
C VAL A 20 -2.50 -10.19 10.21
N THR A 21 -1.36 -10.86 10.27
CA THR A 21 -0.46 -10.86 11.44
C THR A 21 0.42 -9.61 11.43
N LEU A 22 0.48 -8.92 12.57
CA LEU A 22 1.28 -7.73 12.78
C LEU A 22 2.64 -8.07 13.42
N GLY A 23 3.56 -7.09 13.44
CA GLY A 23 4.90 -7.26 14.00
C GLY A 23 4.94 -7.52 15.51
N ASP A 24 3.87 -7.18 16.23
CA ASP A 24 3.67 -7.50 17.65
C ASP A 24 2.99 -8.86 17.88
N SER A 25 2.89 -9.68 16.83
CA SER A 25 2.20 -10.99 16.82
C SER A 25 0.69 -10.94 17.02
N SER A 26 0.08 -9.75 17.13
CA SER A 26 -1.38 -9.63 17.09
C SER A 26 -1.91 -9.91 15.68
N THR A 27 -3.20 -10.21 15.58
CA THR A 27 -3.88 -10.47 14.29
C THR A 27 -5.08 -9.56 14.16
N ILE A 28 -5.26 -8.99 12.97
CA ILE A 28 -6.41 -8.17 12.58
C ILE A 28 -7.01 -8.70 11.28
N GLU A 29 -8.27 -8.36 11.01
CA GLU A 29 -8.98 -8.86 9.83
C GLU A 29 -8.99 -7.83 8.69
N ALA A 30 -8.57 -8.29 7.50
CA ALA A 30 -8.86 -7.58 6.26
C ALA A 30 -10.26 -7.95 5.78
N THR A 31 -11.16 -6.97 5.75
CA THR A 31 -12.58 -7.15 5.40
C THR A 31 -12.88 -6.86 3.94
N GLY A 32 -11.91 -6.35 3.19
CA GLY A 32 -12.05 -6.09 1.76
C GLY A 32 -10.73 -6.13 1.01
N ILE A 33 -10.83 -6.17 -0.31
CA ILE A 33 -9.69 -6.09 -1.23
C ILE A 33 -10.07 -5.26 -2.46
N GLY A 34 -9.12 -4.52 -3.00
CA GLY A 34 -9.38 -3.73 -4.19
C GLY A 34 -8.17 -2.97 -4.71
N THR A 35 -8.45 -1.95 -5.51
CA THR A 35 -7.43 -1.13 -6.18
C THR A 35 -7.40 0.27 -5.59
N VAL A 36 -6.21 0.79 -5.35
CA VAL A 36 -5.98 2.17 -4.89
C VAL A 36 -5.05 2.88 -5.87
N THR A 37 -5.36 4.12 -6.22
CA THR A 37 -4.47 4.99 -7.00
C THR A 37 -3.64 5.85 -6.05
N LEU A 38 -2.32 5.72 -6.13
CA LEU A 38 -1.37 6.56 -5.41
C LEU A 38 -0.89 7.67 -6.34
N GLN A 39 -1.18 8.92 -5.99
CA GLN A 39 -0.65 10.08 -6.69
C GLN A 39 0.68 10.51 -6.08
N THR A 40 1.71 10.64 -6.93
CA THR A 40 2.98 11.23 -6.55
C THR A 40 3.30 12.42 -7.44
N LYS A 41 4.01 13.40 -6.89
CA LYS A 41 4.48 14.55 -7.65
C LYS A 41 6.01 14.49 -7.72
N VAL A 42 6.53 14.25 -8.91
CA VAL A 42 7.98 14.14 -9.18
C VAL A 42 8.36 15.23 -10.17
N SER A 43 9.29 16.10 -9.79
CA SER A 43 9.78 17.21 -10.64
C SER A 43 8.66 18.06 -11.25
N GLY A 44 7.61 18.32 -10.48
CA GLY A 44 6.46 19.13 -10.93
C GLY A 44 5.39 18.34 -11.71
N THR A 45 5.68 17.11 -12.12
CA THR A 45 4.74 16.23 -12.83
C THR A 45 4.02 15.32 -11.85
N THR A 46 2.69 15.27 -11.94
CA THR A 46 1.89 14.29 -11.19
C THR A 46 1.89 12.97 -11.94
N ASN A 47 2.23 11.89 -11.24
CA ASN A 47 2.20 10.53 -11.74
C ASN A 47 1.23 9.70 -10.88
N ASP A 48 0.43 8.88 -11.54
CA ASP A 48 -0.53 7.99 -10.91
C ASP A 48 0.03 6.56 -10.91
N PHE A 49 0.08 5.95 -9.73
CA PHE A 49 0.51 4.56 -9.54
C PHE A 49 -0.67 3.72 -9.08
N ILE A 50 -1.03 2.72 -9.87
CA ILE A 50 -2.13 1.82 -9.55
C ILE A 50 -1.60 0.67 -8.68
N LEU A 51 -2.11 0.58 -7.45
CA LEU A 51 -1.85 -0.51 -6.53
C LEU A 51 -3.05 -1.46 -6.55
N SER A 52 -2.86 -2.65 -7.14
CA SER A 52 -3.86 -3.72 -7.13
C SER A 52 -3.72 -4.64 -5.91
N ASP A 53 -4.80 -5.35 -5.59
CA ASP A 53 -4.89 -6.31 -4.49
C ASP A 53 -4.54 -5.70 -3.12
N VAL A 54 -4.93 -4.44 -2.92
CA VAL A 54 -4.75 -3.73 -1.65
C VAL A 54 -5.78 -4.26 -0.67
N LEU A 55 -5.32 -4.73 0.49
CA LEU A 55 -6.21 -5.13 1.57
C LEU A 55 -6.80 -3.90 2.27
N TYR A 56 -8.11 -3.89 2.45
CA TYR A 56 -8.83 -2.96 3.30
C TYR A 56 -8.90 -3.54 4.71
N VAL A 57 -8.34 -2.79 5.67
CA VAL A 57 -8.18 -3.21 7.05
C VAL A 57 -8.65 -2.07 7.95
N PRO A 58 -9.94 -2.01 8.32
CA PRO A 58 -10.53 -0.84 9.01
C PRO A 58 -9.92 -0.59 10.39
N ASP A 59 -9.52 -1.66 11.09
CA ASP A 59 -8.99 -1.57 12.46
C ASP A 59 -7.52 -1.15 12.51
N PHE A 60 -6.86 -1.00 11.36
CA PHE A 60 -5.47 -0.63 11.28
C PHE A 60 -5.30 0.90 11.22
N LYS A 61 -4.41 1.45 12.03
CA LYS A 61 -4.28 2.92 12.22
C LYS A 61 -3.46 3.64 11.16
N VAL A 62 -2.72 2.89 10.34
CA VAL A 62 -1.80 3.44 9.34
C VAL A 62 -1.95 2.72 8.02
N THR A 63 -1.61 3.38 6.92
CA THR A 63 -1.54 2.75 5.60
C THR A 63 -0.12 2.27 5.36
N LEU A 64 0.04 1.01 4.95
CA LEU A 64 1.34 0.45 4.61
C LEU A 64 1.38 0.07 3.13
N ILE A 65 2.45 0.49 2.46
CA ILE A 65 2.75 0.12 1.08
C ILE A 65 3.78 -1.01 1.12
N SER A 66 3.49 -2.12 0.45
CA SER A 66 4.43 -3.25 0.39
C SER A 66 5.57 -2.94 -0.56
N VAL A 67 6.81 -3.01 -0.08
CA VAL A 67 8.02 -2.90 -0.91
C VAL A 67 8.04 -3.94 -2.03
N ASN A 68 7.62 -5.18 -1.75
CA ASN A 68 7.53 -6.23 -2.78
C ASN A 68 6.51 -5.89 -3.88
N LYS A 69 5.40 -5.23 -3.53
CA LYS A 69 4.42 -4.78 -4.53
C LYS A 69 4.99 -3.66 -5.40
N LEU A 70 5.72 -2.70 -4.83
CA LEU A 70 6.42 -1.66 -5.60
C LEU A 70 7.44 -2.28 -6.57
N ALA A 71 8.26 -3.23 -6.08
CA ALA A 71 9.23 -3.95 -6.90
C ALA A 71 8.59 -4.68 -8.09
N LYS A 72 7.45 -5.36 -7.86
CA LYS A 72 6.69 -6.04 -8.92
C LYS A 72 6.10 -5.09 -9.95
N SER A 73 5.88 -3.83 -9.58
CA SER A 73 5.45 -2.76 -10.48
C SER A 73 6.63 -2.07 -11.19
N GLY A 74 7.84 -2.61 -11.10
CA GLY A 74 9.04 -2.05 -11.74
C GLY A 74 9.66 -0.86 -11.01
N LEU A 75 9.30 -0.65 -9.74
CA LEU A 75 9.81 0.44 -8.92
C LEU A 75 10.90 -0.04 -7.96
N SER A 76 11.94 0.75 -7.80
CA SER A 76 12.98 0.54 -6.80
C SER A 76 12.68 1.35 -5.55
N THR A 77 13.01 0.81 -4.38
CA THR A 77 12.89 1.52 -3.10
C THR A 77 14.26 1.65 -2.45
N TYR A 78 14.63 2.86 -2.01
CA TYR A 78 15.90 3.13 -1.35
C TYR A 78 15.68 3.72 0.04
N PHE A 79 16.38 3.15 1.02
CA PHE A 79 16.34 3.54 2.43
C PHE A 79 17.76 3.92 2.86
N PRO A 80 18.11 5.23 2.87
CA PRO A 80 19.42 5.69 3.33
C PRO A 80 19.58 5.41 4.83
N GLY A 81 20.72 4.87 5.26
CA GLY A 81 20.96 4.49 6.66
C GLY A 81 21.07 5.66 7.64
N ASP A 82 21.31 6.86 7.13
CA ASP A 82 21.47 8.12 7.86
C ASP A 82 20.26 9.06 7.71
N SER A 83 19.12 8.53 7.23
CA SER A 83 17.91 9.30 6.97
C SER A 83 16.65 8.62 7.52
N ASN A 84 15.67 9.45 7.87
CA ASN A 84 14.29 9.01 8.18
C ASN A 84 13.39 9.03 6.92
N THR A 85 13.98 9.09 5.73
CA THR A 85 13.25 9.12 4.45
C THR A 85 13.43 7.82 3.70
N CYS A 86 12.47 7.53 2.83
CA CYS A 86 12.55 6.50 1.81
C CYS A 86 12.23 7.14 0.47
N SER A 87 12.95 6.76 -0.58
CA SER A 87 12.63 7.15 -1.95
C SER A 87 12.15 5.95 -2.76
N VAL A 88 11.19 6.20 -3.64
CA VAL A 88 10.70 5.25 -4.63
C VAL A 88 11.05 5.81 -6.01
N ASP A 89 11.74 5.03 -6.82
CA ASP A 89 12.24 5.43 -8.13
C ASP A 89 11.76 4.44 -9.21
N GLN A 90 11.53 4.94 -10.43
CA GLN A 90 11.21 4.10 -11.57
C GLN A 90 12.47 3.94 -12.40
N GLY A 91 12.99 2.71 -12.47
CA GLY A 91 14.18 2.40 -13.26
C GLY A 91 14.01 2.87 -14.70
N ARG A 92 15.02 3.58 -15.21
CA ARG A 92 15.12 4.02 -16.61
C ARG A 92 15.22 2.85 -17.57
#